data_AF-V7B5K4-F1
#
_entry.id   AF-V7B5K4-F1
#
_cell.length_a   1.000
_cell.length_b   1.000
_cell.length_c   1.000
_cell.angle_alpha   90.00
_cell.angle_beta   90.00
_cell.angle_gamma   90.00
#
_symmetry.space_group_name_H-M   'P 1'
#
loop_
_entity.id
_entity.type
_entity.pdbx_description
1 polymer ?
#
loop_
_entity_poly.entity_id
_entity_poly.type
_entity_poly.pdbx_seq_one_letter_code
_entity_poly.pdbx_strand_id
1 'polypeptide(L)'
;QHGHTINVKLPKKRDKLIVMGNTFDIQFRPPYFKLCGKHAKYFKAEATMCICQKAPLQVKTWKEISEDDLTLMWKHMKDALCLMEKDKEHAMKQLQKQYRNRHHHLYQTYIQNKGVPHDVVPEYWTWLIHNK
;
A
#
# COMPACT_ATOMS: atom_id res chain seq x y z
N GLN A 1 23.84 2.26 -7.92
CA GLN A 1 23.09 2.58 -6.69
C GLN A 1 22.21 3.80 -6.93
N HIS A 2 20.92 3.63 -7.23
CA HIS A 2 19.98 4.77 -7.33
C HIS A 2 18.57 4.35 -6.88
N GLY A 3 18.47 3.89 -5.63
CA GLY A 3 17.20 3.75 -4.93
C GLY A 3 16.92 5.02 -4.14
N HIS A 4 16.50 6.10 -4.81
CA HIS A 4 15.90 7.23 -4.10
C HIS A 4 14.52 6.79 -3.60
N THR A 5 14.51 6.12 -2.45
CA THR A 5 13.34 5.67 -1.72
C THR A 5 12.42 6.86 -1.51
N ILE A 6 11.33 6.89 -2.28
CA ILE A 6 10.21 7.83 -2.11
C ILE A 6 9.82 7.91 -0.61
N ASN A 7 10.00 6.80 0.10
CA ASN A 7 9.80 6.60 1.54
C ASN A 7 10.66 7.51 2.44
N VAL A 8 11.90 7.83 2.10
CA VAL A 8 12.74 8.76 2.90
C VAL A 8 12.34 10.22 2.65
N LYS A 9 11.78 10.50 1.47
CA LYS A 9 11.32 11.83 1.07
C LYS A 9 9.89 12.13 1.54
N LEU A 10 9.12 11.10 1.88
CA LEU A 10 7.72 11.19 2.31
C LEU A 10 7.58 11.92 3.65
N PRO A 11 8.27 11.53 4.74
CA PRO A 11 8.22 12.25 6.02
C PRO A 11 8.63 13.71 5.87
N LYS A 12 9.79 13.99 5.25
CA LYS A 12 10.28 15.36 5.02
C LYS A 12 9.29 16.23 4.22
N LYS A 13 8.59 15.64 3.26
CA LYS A 13 7.60 16.36 2.45
C LYS A 13 6.27 16.54 3.19
N ARG A 14 5.86 15.56 4.01
CA ARG A 14 4.71 15.68 4.92
C ARG A 14 4.95 16.83 5.90
N ASP A 15 6.11 16.87 6.57
CA ASP A 15 6.45 17.92 7.52
C ASP A 15 6.43 19.29 6.85
N LYS A 16 7.02 19.40 5.65
CA LYS A 16 6.98 20.65 4.86
C LYS A 16 5.56 21.06 4.49
N LEU A 17 4.70 20.13 4.08
CA LEU A 17 3.30 20.42 3.74
C LEU A 17 2.52 20.89 4.97
N ILE A 18 2.67 20.20 6.11
CA ILE A 18 2.05 20.56 7.39
C ILE A 18 2.48 21.96 7.85
N VAL A 19 3.78 22.26 7.82
CA VAL A 19 4.32 23.59 8.20
C VAL A 19 3.77 24.70 7.30
N MET A 20 3.53 24.40 6.01
CA MET A 20 2.94 25.34 5.06
C MET A 20 1.40 25.38 5.10
N GLY A 21 0.75 24.67 6.03
CA GLY A 21 -0.72 24.57 6.11
C GLY A 21 -1.36 23.85 4.93
N ASN A 22 -0.58 23.15 4.10
CA ASN A 22 -1.04 22.47 2.90
C ASN A 22 -1.31 21.00 3.19
N THR A 23 -2.43 20.47 2.67
CA THR A 23 -2.73 19.04 2.72
C THR A 23 -2.20 18.32 1.48
N PHE A 24 -2.06 16.99 1.58
CA PHE A 24 -1.82 16.19 0.39
C PHE A 24 -3.03 16.29 -0.55
N ASP A 25 -2.83 16.86 -1.74
CA ASP A 25 -3.78 16.74 -2.86
C ASP A 25 -3.90 15.28 -3.33
N ILE A 26 -4.73 14.53 -2.60
CA ILE A 26 -5.19 13.17 -2.86
C ILE A 26 -6.71 13.23 -2.92
N GLN A 27 -7.27 12.73 -4.03
CA GLN A 27 -8.70 12.73 -4.26
C GLN A 27 -9.14 11.35 -4.71
N PHE A 28 -10.34 10.94 -4.32
CA PHE A 28 -10.97 9.71 -4.76
C PHE A 28 -12.18 10.07 -5.60
N ARG A 29 -12.05 10.07 -6.93
CA ARG A 29 -13.17 10.45 -7.81
C ARG A 29 -14.14 9.28 -8.02
N PRO A 30 -15.46 9.50 -7.89
CA PRO A 30 -16.48 8.56 -8.36
C PRO A 30 -16.37 8.29 -9.88
N PRO A 31 -16.97 7.20 -10.41
CA PRO A 31 -17.67 6.13 -9.70
C PRO A 31 -16.74 4.99 -9.24
N TYR A 32 -15.54 4.90 -9.80
CA TYR A 32 -14.59 3.80 -9.53
C TYR A 32 -13.58 4.11 -8.43
N PHE A 33 -13.88 5.13 -7.61
CA PHE A 33 -13.02 5.59 -6.52
C PHE A 33 -11.58 5.85 -6.99
N LYS A 34 -11.42 6.42 -8.20
CA LYS A 34 -10.14 6.60 -8.87
C LYS A 34 -9.26 7.52 -8.03
N LEU A 35 -8.09 7.00 -7.64
CA LEU A 35 -7.06 7.76 -6.97
C LEU A 35 -6.48 8.83 -7.92
N CYS A 36 -6.65 10.09 -7.55
CA CYS A 36 -6.32 11.29 -8.31
C CYS A 36 -5.59 12.31 -7.42
N GLY A 37 -5.16 13.42 -8.02
CA GLY A 37 -4.45 14.51 -7.34
C GLY A 37 -2.93 14.45 -7.53
N LYS A 38 -2.28 15.59 -7.34
CA LYS A 38 -0.82 15.77 -7.51
C LYS A 38 0.00 14.84 -6.63
N HIS A 39 -0.60 14.36 -5.54
CA HIS A 39 0.06 13.51 -4.56
C HIS A 39 -0.38 12.04 -4.60
N ALA A 40 -1.16 11.60 -5.59
CA ALA A 40 -1.61 10.21 -5.73
C ALA A 40 -0.48 9.16 -5.70
N LYS A 41 0.71 9.50 -6.23
CA LYS A 41 1.88 8.60 -6.21
C LYS A 41 2.36 8.28 -4.79
N TYR A 42 2.19 9.20 -3.85
CA TYR A 42 2.56 9.02 -2.45
C TYR A 42 1.62 8.03 -1.76
N PHE A 43 0.33 8.09 -2.08
CA PHE A 43 -0.62 7.08 -1.61
C PHE A 43 -0.20 5.68 -2.06
N LYS A 44 0.18 5.49 -3.33
CA LYS A 44 0.61 4.17 -3.81
C LYS A 44 1.85 3.65 -3.09
N ALA A 45 2.86 4.51 -2.92
CA ALA A 45 4.09 4.15 -2.20
C ALA A 45 3.81 3.74 -0.75
N GLU A 46 2.99 4.53 -0.05
CA GLU A 46 2.63 4.26 1.34
C GLU A 46 1.76 3.01 1.48
N ALA A 47 0.81 2.82 0.54
CA ALA A 47 0.00 1.62 0.47
C ALA A 47 0.87 0.37 0.29
N THR A 48 1.86 0.39 -0.61
CA THR A 48 2.81 -0.71 -0.76
C THR A 48 3.55 -1.00 0.53
N MET A 49 4.10 0.01 1.20
CA MET A 49 4.80 -0.17 2.48
C MET A 49 3.89 -0.75 3.57
N CYS A 50 2.70 -0.17 3.72
CA CYS A 50 1.71 -0.61 4.69
C CYS A 50 1.32 -2.07 4.46
N ILE A 51 1.08 -2.47 3.20
CA ILE A 51 0.79 -3.85 2.82
C ILE A 51 1.99 -4.77 3.08
N CYS A 52 3.21 -4.36 2.77
CA CYS A 52 4.40 -5.18 3.02
C CYS A 52 4.63 -5.46 4.50
N GLN A 53 4.31 -4.50 5.36
CA GLN A 53 4.53 -4.61 6.80
C GLN A 53 3.39 -5.29 7.55
N LYS A 54 2.14 -5.09 7.11
CA LYS A 54 0.94 -5.40 7.91
C LYS A 54 0.00 -6.42 7.28
N ALA A 55 0.17 -6.75 6.00
CA ALA A 55 -0.66 -7.76 5.34
C ALA A 55 0.19 -9.01 5.03
N PRO A 56 -0.07 -10.14 5.73
CA PRO A 56 0.62 -11.39 5.44
C PRO A 56 0.35 -11.85 4.01
N LEU A 57 1.37 -12.35 3.31
CA LEU A 57 1.18 -12.94 1.98
C LEU A 57 0.42 -14.27 2.02
N GLN A 58 0.26 -14.87 3.21
CA GLN A 58 -0.54 -16.08 3.41
C GLN A 58 -2.05 -15.84 3.34
N VAL A 59 -2.49 -14.58 3.35
CA VAL A 59 -3.90 -14.24 3.24
C VAL A 59 -4.31 -14.25 1.76
N LYS A 60 -5.18 -15.17 1.35
CA LYS A 60 -5.60 -15.30 -0.07
C LYS A 60 -6.53 -14.17 -0.48
N THR A 61 -7.32 -13.66 0.47
CA THR A 61 -8.31 -12.62 0.22
C THR A 61 -8.25 -11.54 1.29
N TRP A 62 -8.51 -10.29 0.89
CA TRP A 62 -8.59 -9.15 1.81
C TRP A 62 -9.52 -9.36 3.02
N LYS A 63 -10.51 -10.26 2.90
CA LYS A 63 -11.47 -10.56 3.98
C LYS A 63 -10.87 -11.39 5.11
N GLU A 64 -9.74 -12.07 4.88
CA GLU A 64 -9.07 -12.89 5.90
C GLU A 64 -8.04 -12.08 6.69
N ILE A 65 -7.79 -10.81 6.32
CA ILE A 65 -7.00 -9.89 7.14
C ILE A 65 -7.82 -9.53 8.37
N SER A 66 -7.21 -9.61 9.56
CA SER A 66 -7.89 -9.32 10.82
C SER A 66 -8.41 -7.87 10.86
N GLU A 67 -9.51 -7.63 11.56
CA GLU A 67 -10.04 -6.26 11.73
C GLU A 67 -9.04 -5.33 12.43
N ASP A 68 -8.24 -5.88 13.35
CA ASP A 68 -7.16 -5.16 14.03
C ASP A 68 -6.08 -4.71 13.04
N ASP A 69 -5.63 -5.60 12.15
CA ASP A 69 -4.67 -5.26 11.10
C ASP A 69 -5.25 -4.24 10.12
N LEU A 70 -6.51 -4.39 9.70
CA LEU A 70 -7.18 -3.40 8.84
C LEU A 70 -7.28 -2.04 9.52
N THR A 71 -7.52 -2.01 10.83
CA THR A 71 -7.55 -0.79 11.64
C THR A 71 -6.16 -0.15 11.75
N LEU A 72 -5.11 -0.94 11.96
CA LEU A 72 -3.72 -0.49 11.98
C LEU A 72 -3.25 0.01 10.61
N MET A 73 -3.70 -0.63 9.52
CA MET A 73 -3.45 -0.19 8.15
C MET A 73 -4.14 1.15 7.86
N TRP A 74 -5.41 1.29 8.27
CA TRP A 74 -6.14 2.56 8.13
C TRP A 74 -5.46 3.69 8.90
N LYS A 75 -5.18 3.47 10.19
CA LYS A 75 -4.51 4.46 11.05
C LYS A 75 -3.19 4.95 10.42
N HIS A 76 -2.40 4.02 9.90
CA HIS A 76 -1.15 4.34 9.22
C HIS A 76 -1.34 5.22 7.99
N MET A 77 -2.27 4.86 7.09
CA MET A 77 -2.53 5.65 5.89
C MET A 77 -3.10 7.03 6.23
N LYS A 78 -4.00 7.09 7.22
CA LYS A 78 -4.58 8.33 7.73
C LYS A 78 -3.49 9.26 8.24
N ASP A 79 -2.61 8.76 9.11
CA ASP A 79 -1.55 9.55 9.71
C ASP A 79 -0.53 9.97 8.65
N ALA A 80 -0.04 9.04 7.82
CA ALA A 80 1.01 9.30 6.84
C ALA A 80 0.62 10.31 5.76
N LEU A 81 -0.65 10.31 5.35
CA LEU A 81 -1.14 11.13 4.23
C LEU A 81 -2.13 12.21 4.65
N CYS A 82 -2.34 12.39 5.96
CA CYS A 82 -3.31 13.33 6.52
C CYS A 82 -4.71 13.17 5.92
N LEU A 83 -5.17 11.91 5.76
CA LEU A 83 -6.50 11.62 5.21
C LEU A 83 -7.58 11.93 6.24
N MET A 84 -8.79 12.23 5.76
CA MET A 84 -9.95 12.48 6.61
C MET A 84 -10.78 11.19 6.76
N GLU A 85 -11.59 11.09 7.82
CA GLU A 85 -12.46 9.89 8.03
C GLU A 85 -13.42 9.65 6.86
N LYS A 86 -13.89 10.72 6.18
CA LYS A 86 -14.70 10.60 4.95
C LYS A 86 -13.99 9.86 3.81
N ASP A 87 -12.66 9.84 3.82
CA ASP A 87 -11.84 9.18 2.80
C ASP A 87 -11.60 7.69 3.14
N LYS A 88 -11.97 7.23 4.34
CA LYS A 88 -11.66 5.88 4.85
C LYS A 88 -12.10 4.78 3.89
N GLU A 89 -13.37 4.77 3.52
CA GLU A 89 -13.92 3.73 2.63
C GLU A 89 -13.16 3.68 1.30
N HIS A 90 -12.87 4.85 0.74
CA HIS A 90 -12.18 5.00 -0.54
C HIS A 90 -10.73 4.55 -0.46
N ALA A 91 -10.02 4.98 0.59
CA ALA A 91 -8.63 4.61 0.85
C ALA A 91 -8.49 3.09 1.08
N MET A 92 -9.40 2.49 1.86
CA MET A 92 -9.39 1.05 2.12
C MET A 92 -9.69 0.24 0.86
N LYS A 93 -10.62 0.69 -0.01
CA LYS A 93 -10.84 0.08 -1.33
C LYS A 93 -9.59 0.16 -2.22
N GLN A 94 -8.86 1.28 -2.19
CA GLN A 94 -7.61 1.41 -2.93
C GLN A 94 -6.50 0.52 -2.36
N LEU A 95 -6.36 0.41 -1.03
CA LEU A 95 -5.45 -0.53 -0.39
C LEU A 95 -5.75 -1.97 -0.80
N GLN A 96 -7.02 -2.37 -0.77
CA GLN A 96 -7.45 -3.70 -1.23
C GLN A 96 -7.04 -3.96 -2.68
N LYS A 97 -7.19 -2.97 -3.56
CA LYS A 97 -6.75 -3.08 -4.96
C LYS A 97 -5.24 -3.25 -5.06
N GLN A 98 -4.45 -2.48 -4.30
CA GLN A 98 -2.99 -2.61 -4.28
C GLN A 98 -2.56 -3.99 -3.75
N TYR A 99 -3.24 -4.52 -2.73
CA TYR A 99 -2.98 -5.84 -2.19
C TYR A 99 -3.15 -6.94 -3.25
N ARG A 100 -4.28 -6.92 -3.97
CA ARG A 100 -4.55 -7.88 -5.06
C ARG A 100 -3.53 -7.75 -6.19
N ASN A 101 -3.16 -6.53 -6.57
CA ASN A 101 -2.14 -6.29 -7.58
C ASN A 101 -0.78 -6.84 -7.16
N ARG A 102 -0.39 -6.67 -5.89
CA ARG A 102 0.86 -7.23 -5.34
C ARG A 102 0.88 -8.75 -5.44
N HIS A 103 -0.19 -9.42 -4.98
CA HIS A 103 -0.32 -10.87 -5.09
C HIS A 103 -0.24 -11.37 -6.55
N HIS A 104 -0.90 -10.67 -7.46
CA HIS A 104 -0.85 -10.99 -8.88
C HIS A 104 0.57 -10.82 -9.44
N HIS A 105 1.23 -9.70 -9.16
CA HIS A 105 2.57 -9.41 -9.66
C HIS A 105 3.61 -10.39 -9.12
N LEU A 106 3.58 -10.71 -7.82
CA LEU A 106 4.47 -11.70 -7.21
C LEU A 106 4.33 -13.07 -7.87
N TYR A 107 3.09 -13.51 -8.12
CA TYR A 107 2.83 -14.77 -8.80
C TYR A 107 3.31 -14.77 -10.25
N GLN A 108 3.11 -13.68 -11.00
CA GLN A 108 3.63 -13.55 -12.37
C GLN A 108 5.17 -13.56 -12.39
N THR A 109 5.81 -12.89 -11.44
CA THR A 109 7.27 -12.90 -11.29
C THR A 109 7.79 -14.32 -11.00
N TYR A 110 7.06 -15.10 -10.20
CA TYR A 110 7.39 -16.51 -10.00
C TYR A 110 7.34 -17.31 -11.31
N ILE A 111 6.24 -17.18 -12.09
CA ILE A 111 6.09 -17.89 -13.37
C ILE A 111 7.25 -17.57 -14.32
N GLN A 112 7.68 -16.30 -14.37
CA GLN A 112 8.69 -15.85 -15.33
C GLN A 112 10.12 -16.18 -14.90
N ASN A 113 10.47 -15.92 -13.63
CA ASN A 113 11.87 -15.90 -13.19
C ASN A 113 12.21 -16.98 -12.16
N LYS A 114 11.20 -17.61 -11.54
CA LYS A 114 11.32 -18.60 -10.43
C LYS A 114 12.16 -18.17 -9.21
N GLY A 115 12.71 -16.95 -9.19
CA GLY A 115 13.51 -16.40 -8.10
C GLY A 115 12.69 -15.68 -7.03
N VAL A 116 13.20 -15.65 -5.80
CA VAL A 116 12.59 -14.95 -4.66
C VAL A 116 12.84 -13.45 -4.76
N PRO A 117 11.82 -12.58 -4.75
CA PRO A 117 12.01 -11.13 -4.66
C PRO A 117 12.70 -10.73 -3.35
N HIS A 118 13.61 -9.77 -3.40
CA HIS A 118 14.38 -9.31 -2.23
C HIS A 118 13.54 -8.75 -1.08
N ASP A 119 12.34 -8.26 -1.37
CA ASP A 119 11.41 -7.66 -0.42
C ASP A 119 10.38 -8.66 0.15
N VAL A 120 10.56 -9.95 -0.15
CA VAL A 120 9.67 -11.02 0.31
C VAL A 120 10.46 -12.04 1.14
N VAL A 121 9.95 -12.32 2.34
CA VAL A 121 10.52 -13.36 3.22
C VAL A 121 10.41 -14.72 2.51
N PRO A 122 11.49 -15.54 2.46
CA PRO A 122 11.49 -16.81 1.73
C PRO A 122 10.35 -17.77 2.12
N GLU A 123 9.97 -17.82 3.39
CA GLU A 123 8.85 -18.65 3.87
C GLU A 123 7.51 -18.24 3.24
N TYR A 124 7.28 -16.93 3.12
CA TYR A 124 6.08 -16.37 2.52
C TYR A 124 6.07 -16.61 1.01
N TRP A 125 7.24 -16.57 0.39
CA TRP A 125 7.42 -16.89 -1.02
C TRP A 125 7.11 -18.36 -1.31
N THR A 126 7.67 -19.29 -0.54
CA THR A 126 7.40 -20.73 -0.65
C THR A 126 5.91 -21.03 -0.46
N TRP A 127 5.28 -20.40 0.53
CA TRP A 127 3.84 -20.52 0.73
C TRP A 127 3.06 -20.06 -0.50
N LEU A 128 3.40 -18.89 -1.06
CA LEU A 128 2.71 -18.31 -2.21
C LEU A 128 2.81 -19.21 -3.45
N ILE A 129 3.94 -19.89 -3.65
CA ILE A 129 4.10 -20.86 -4.74
C ILE A 129 3.23 -22.10 -4.52
N HIS A 130 3.23 -22.65 -3.31
CA HIS A 130 2.57 -23.94 -3.02
C HIS A 130 1.05 -23.83 -2.89
N ASN A 131 0.50 -22.62 -2.69
CA ASN A 131 -0.92 -22.40 -2.35
C ASN A 131 -1.69 -21.56 -3.38
N LYS A 132 -1.13 -21.36 -4.58
CA LYS A 132 -1.67 -20.55 -5.67
C LYS A 132 -2.40 -21.35 -6.73
#